data_AF-D2BGF4-F1
#
_entry.id   AF-D2BGF4-F1
#
_cell.length_a   1.000
_cell.length_b   1.000
_cell.length_c   1.000
_cell.angle_alpha   90.00
_cell.angle_beta   90.00
_cell.angle_gamma   90.00
#
_symmetry.space_group_name_H-M   'P 1'
#
loop_
_entity.id
_entity.type
_entity.pdbx_description
1 polymer ?
#
loop_
_entity_poly.entity_id
_entity_poly.type
_entity_poly.pdbx_seq_one_letter_code
_entity_poly.pdbx_strand_id
1 'polypeptide(L)'
;MVMRLAPTRGGFLRPFGCGWFIREYLLGNGPEGSKTIDPKIGAAQADINFEYKEALARATARDRAERILSNMVVKGADVSEEEAEKIYQRELKRVSRKFTHMRYHSFLMYFGVLKRLEWVEATNRTEASAIQDNYSSAPERVYYKLTKKGIEANEELWSNPLFTLYPEIGPSHMKKPD
;
A
#
# COMPACT_ATOMS: atom_id res chain seq x y z
N MET A 1 13.50 26.07 23.09
CA MET A 1 12.41 25.09 23.31
C MET A 1 12.38 24.19 22.09
N VAL A 2 12.85 22.94 22.20
CA VAL A 2 12.94 22.02 21.05
C VAL A 2 11.61 21.26 20.96
N MET A 3 10.79 21.61 19.97
CA MET A 3 9.54 20.89 19.71
C MET A 3 9.84 19.44 19.35
N ARG A 4 9.26 18.51 20.11
CA ARG A 4 9.33 17.08 19.81
C ARG A 4 8.40 16.77 18.63
N LEU A 5 8.95 16.66 17.43
CA LEU A 5 8.26 16.22 16.21
C LEU A 5 7.99 14.70 16.25
N ALA A 6 7.26 14.22 17.26
CA ALA A 6 6.81 12.84 17.30
C ALA A 6 5.41 12.76 17.90
N PRO A 7 4.54 11.86 17.38
CA PRO A 7 3.21 11.67 17.94
C PRO A 7 3.28 11.23 19.41
N THR A 8 2.37 11.77 20.23
CA THR A 8 2.31 11.52 21.68
C THR A 8 1.85 10.10 22.03
N ARG A 9 1.11 9.42 21.14
CA ARG A 9 0.71 8.00 21.25
C ARG A 9 0.44 7.40 19.86
N GLY A 10 0.74 6.11 19.70
CA GLY A 10 0.17 5.23 18.68
C GLY A 10 0.56 5.50 17.23
N GLY A 11 1.23 4.52 16.63
CA GLY A 11 1.23 4.34 15.18
C GLY A 11 2.59 3.91 14.65
N PHE A 12 2.66 2.68 14.12
CA PHE A 12 3.56 2.46 12.99
C PHE A 12 3.24 3.54 11.96
N LEU A 13 4.25 4.28 11.49
CA LEU A 13 4.03 5.14 10.32
C LEU A 13 3.38 4.27 9.26
N ARG A 14 2.23 4.70 8.72
CA ARG A 14 1.80 4.21 7.42
C ARG A 14 2.71 4.95 6.44
N PRO A 15 3.74 4.29 5.87
CA PRO A 15 4.76 4.99 5.13
C PRO A 15 4.18 5.62 3.85
N PHE A 16 3.08 5.05 3.34
CA PHE A 16 2.34 5.55 2.18
C PHE A 16 0.88 5.08 2.19
N GLY A 17 0.04 5.74 1.39
CA GLY A 17 -1.39 5.46 1.25
C GLY A 17 -1.71 4.31 0.28
N CYS A 18 -2.82 3.61 0.51
CA CYS A 18 -3.26 2.51 -0.37
C CYS A 18 -3.66 3.00 -1.77
N GLY A 19 -4.40 4.12 -1.86
CA GLY A 19 -4.83 4.69 -3.13
C GLY A 19 -3.66 5.11 -4.00
N TRP A 20 -2.71 5.86 -3.42
CA TRP A 20 -1.45 6.19 -4.06
C TRP A 20 -0.72 4.94 -4.56
N PHE A 21 -0.53 3.93 -3.70
CA PHE A 21 0.17 2.71 -4.11
C PHE A 21 -0.50 2.02 -5.29
N ILE A 22 -1.84 1.85 -5.25
CA ILE A 22 -2.58 1.20 -6.34
C ILE A 22 -2.42 1.98 -7.65
N ARG A 23 -2.51 3.32 -7.59
CA ARG A 23 -2.33 4.18 -8.76
C ARG A 23 -0.93 4.00 -9.36
N GLU A 24 0.12 4.18 -8.57
CA GLU A 24 1.50 4.08 -9.04
C GLU A 24 1.84 2.67 -9.54
N TYR A 25 1.33 1.64 -8.87
CA TYR A 25 1.50 0.25 -9.28
C TYR A 25 0.85 -0.01 -10.65
N LEU A 26 -0.39 0.46 -10.85
CA LEU A 26 -1.10 0.29 -12.12
C LEU A 26 -0.59 1.20 -13.25
N LEU A 27 0.11 2.29 -12.91
CA LEU A 27 0.91 3.07 -13.86
C LEU A 27 2.22 2.38 -14.26
N GLY A 28 2.56 1.26 -13.62
CA GLY A 28 3.78 0.50 -13.90
C GLY A 28 5.04 1.06 -13.25
N ASN A 29 4.91 2.02 -12.33
CA ASN A 29 6.04 2.74 -11.73
C ASN A 29 6.80 1.94 -10.66
N GLY A 30 6.25 0.81 -10.20
CA GLY A 30 6.88 -0.05 -9.19
C GLY A 30 7.07 0.63 -7.83
N PRO A 31 6.00 1.20 -7.23
CA PRO A 31 6.10 1.93 -5.96
C PRO A 31 6.72 1.08 -4.86
N GLU A 32 7.61 1.67 -4.07
CA GLU A 32 8.15 1.04 -2.86
C GLU A 32 8.86 -0.29 -3.16
N GLY A 33 9.50 -0.35 -4.33
CA GLY A 33 10.21 -1.52 -4.85
C GLY A 33 9.31 -2.70 -5.21
N SER A 34 8.02 -2.47 -5.43
CA SER A 34 7.11 -3.50 -5.95
C SER A 34 7.50 -3.91 -7.36
N LYS A 35 6.98 -5.04 -7.82
CA LYS A 35 7.13 -5.45 -9.23
C LYS A 35 6.55 -4.39 -10.17
N THR A 36 7.23 -4.13 -11.29
CA THR A 36 6.68 -3.31 -12.38
C THR A 36 5.80 -4.17 -13.29
N ILE A 37 4.74 -3.56 -13.83
CA ILE A 37 3.79 -4.23 -14.72
C ILE A 37 3.58 -3.39 -15.99
N ASP A 38 3.05 -4.00 -17.04
CA ASP A 38 2.56 -3.27 -18.21
C ASP A 38 1.20 -2.61 -17.87
N PRO A 39 1.10 -1.26 -17.87
CA PRO A 39 -0.14 -0.55 -17.54
C PRO A 39 -1.30 -0.87 -18.48
N LYS A 40 -1.02 -1.28 -19.72
CA LYS A 40 -2.08 -1.65 -20.70
C LYS A 40 -2.73 -2.98 -20.35
N ILE A 41 -1.96 -3.88 -19.73
CA ILE A 41 -2.44 -5.19 -19.28
C ILE A 41 -3.06 -5.08 -17.88
N GLY A 42 -2.43 -4.29 -17.00
CA GLY A 42 -2.83 -4.15 -15.62
C GLY A 42 -2.43 -5.37 -14.76
N ALA A 43 -3.13 -5.56 -13.64
CA ALA A 43 -2.87 -6.65 -12.71
C ALA A 43 -4.14 -7.16 -12.04
N ALA A 44 -4.13 -8.41 -11.58
CA ALA A 44 -5.23 -8.95 -10.78
C ALA A 44 -5.23 -8.34 -9.37
N GLN A 45 -6.43 -8.20 -8.77
CA GLN A 45 -6.60 -7.61 -7.44
C GLN A 45 -5.75 -8.29 -6.35
N ALA A 46 -5.58 -9.61 -6.43
CA ALA A 46 -4.76 -10.37 -5.49
C ALA A 46 -3.26 -10.02 -5.59
N ASP A 47 -2.73 -9.80 -6.79
CA ASP A 47 -1.33 -9.40 -6.97
C ASP A 47 -1.09 -7.98 -6.47
N ILE A 48 -2.00 -7.05 -6.78
CA ILE A 48 -1.93 -5.66 -6.27
C ILE A 48 -1.94 -5.67 -4.74
N ASN A 49 -2.81 -6.48 -4.11
CA ASN A 49 -2.84 -6.60 -2.66
C ASN A 49 -1.55 -7.22 -2.09
N PHE A 50 -1.02 -8.25 -2.74
CA PHE A 50 0.22 -8.90 -2.34
C PHE A 50 1.39 -7.90 -2.35
N GLU A 51 1.60 -7.22 -3.47
CA GLU A 51 2.65 -6.22 -3.64
C GLU A 51 2.51 -5.07 -2.65
N TYR A 52 1.28 -4.58 -2.43
CA TYR A 52 1.01 -3.56 -1.41
C TYR A 52 1.42 -4.00 -0.01
N LYS A 53 1.12 -5.26 0.35
CA LYS A 53 1.46 -5.80 1.68
C LYS A 53 2.96 -6.02 1.85
N GLU A 54 3.66 -6.50 0.83
CA GLU A 54 5.12 -6.66 0.89
C GLU A 54 5.82 -5.29 0.93
N ALA A 55 5.33 -4.31 0.17
CA ALA A 55 5.82 -2.93 0.24
C ALA A 55 5.64 -2.32 1.64
N LEU A 56 4.44 -2.45 2.23
CA LEU A 56 4.19 -1.99 3.61
C LEU A 56 5.11 -2.69 4.62
N ALA A 57 5.38 -3.98 4.43
CA ALA A 57 6.25 -4.74 5.31
C ALA A 57 7.70 -4.23 5.25
N ARG A 58 8.23 -4.03 4.03
CA ARG A 58 9.57 -3.48 3.80
C ARG A 58 9.71 -2.08 4.37
N ALA A 59 8.77 -1.19 4.09
CA ALA A 59 8.82 0.18 4.58
C ALA A 59 8.68 0.26 6.11
N THR A 60 7.84 -0.59 6.73
CA THR A 60 7.77 -0.70 8.20
C THR A 60 9.08 -1.20 8.79
N ALA A 61 9.70 -2.20 8.18
CA ALA A 61 10.99 -2.73 8.63
C ALA A 61 12.09 -1.70 8.50
N ARG A 62 12.09 -0.94 7.40
CA ARG A 62 13.03 0.15 7.13
C ARG A 62 12.95 1.25 8.18
N ASP A 63 11.75 1.76 8.45
CA ASP A 63 11.53 2.79 9.49
C ASP A 63 12.02 2.34 10.88
N ARG A 64 11.72 1.09 11.25
CA ARG A 64 12.21 0.50 12.51
C ARG A 64 13.74 0.39 12.54
N ALA A 65 14.34 -0.05 11.44
CA ALA A 65 15.80 -0.18 11.32
C ALA A 65 16.49 1.19 11.39
N GLU A 66 15.99 2.18 10.65
CA GLU A 66 16.50 3.56 10.64
C GLU A 66 16.44 4.19 12.04
N ARG A 67 15.36 3.93 12.81
CA ARG A 67 15.27 4.37 14.21
C ARG A 67 16.33 3.72 15.11
N ILE A 68 16.63 2.45 14.90
CA ILE A 68 17.68 1.75 15.66
C ILE A 68 19.06 2.30 15.28
N LEU A 69 19.32 2.45 13.99
CA LEU A 69 20.56 3.00 13.43
C LEU A 69 20.84 4.41 13.94
N SER A 70 19.86 5.30 13.85
CA SER A 70 19.97 6.68 14.36
C SER A 70 20.32 6.72 15.85
N ASN A 71 19.70 5.86 16.67
CA ASN A 71 20.03 5.78 18.10
C ASN A 71 21.46 5.27 18.37
N MET A 72 22.01 4.40 17.52
CA MET A 72 23.38 3.90 17.67
C MET A 72 24.41 4.97 17.28
N VAL A 73 24.17 5.65 16.16
CA VAL A 73 25.03 6.76 15.70
C VAL A 73 25.05 7.89 16.73
N VAL A 74 23.90 8.27 17.28
CA VAL A 74 23.81 9.30 18.34
C VAL A 74 24.59 8.90 19.61
N LYS A 75 24.73 7.60 19.88
CA LYS A 75 25.54 7.06 20.99
C LYS A 75 27.02 6.91 20.64
N GLY A 76 27.45 7.31 19.44
CA GLY A 76 28.84 7.26 19.00
C GLY A 76 29.29 5.91 18.44
N ALA A 77 28.36 4.99 18.12
CA ALA A 77 28.71 3.77 17.42
C ALA A 77 28.98 4.06 15.94
N ASP A 78 30.08 3.53 15.41
CA ASP A 78 30.31 3.45 13.97
C ASP A 78 29.55 2.24 13.42
N VAL A 79 28.65 2.46 12.47
CA VAL A 79 27.77 1.41 11.95
C VAL A 79 28.11 1.14 10.50
N SER A 80 28.60 -0.07 10.24
CA SER A 80 28.89 -0.50 8.87
C SER A 80 27.61 -0.77 8.07
N GLU A 81 27.73 -0.75 6.74
CA GLU A 81 26.62 -1.08 5.84
C GLU A 81 26.11 -2.52 6.04
N GLU A 82 27.01 -3.47 6.30
CA GLU A 82 26.64 -4.85 6.60
C GLU A 82 25.83 -4.97 7.90
N GLU A 83 26.18 -4.21 8.93
CA GLU A 83 25.43 -4.19 10.18
C GLU A 83 24.05 -3.56 9.99
N ALA A 84 23.97 -2.48 9.21
CA ALA A 84 22.71 -1.83 8.85
C ALA A 84 21.77 -2.81 8.13
N GLU A 85 22.29 -3.57 7.17
CA GLU A 85 21.51 -4.58 6.46
C GLU A 85 21.05 -5.72 7.38
N LYS A 86 21.92 -6.20 8.29
CA LYS A 86 21.54 -7.22 9.29
C LYS A 86 20.40 -6.73 10.20
N ILE A 87 20.43 -5.46 10.60
CA ILE A 87 19.37 -4.85 11.40
C ILE A 87 18.07 -4.79 10.61
N TYR A 88 18.12 -4.31 9.36
CA TYR A 88 16.96 -4.26 8.48
C TYR A 88 16.33 -5.65 8.28
N GLN A 89 17.13 -6.66 7.91
CA GLN A 89 16.65 -8.03 7.73
C GLN A 89 16.05 -8.63 8.99
N ARG A 90 16.62 -8.31 10.16
CA ARG A 90 16.06 -8.72 11.46
C ARG A 90 14.69 -8.08 11.69
N GLU A 91 14.55 -6.78 11.43
CA GLU A 91 13.27 -6.09 11.60
C GLU A 91 12.22 -6.57 10.58
N LEU A 92 12.61 -6.86 9.34
CA LEU A 92 11.72 -7.42 8.32
C LEU A 92 11.14 -8.76 8.73
N LYS A 93 11.96 -9.68 9.27
CA LYS A 93 11.50 -10.98 9.81
C LYS A 93 10.50 -10.84 10.96
N ARG A 94 10.54 -9.72 11.70
CA ARG A 94 9.61 -9.41 12.79
C ARG A 94 8.31 -8.79 12.31
N VAL A 95 8.23 -8.30 11.08
CA VAL A 95 7.00 -7.75 10.53
C VAL A 95 6.07 -8.92 10.17
N SER A 96 5.02 -9.10 10.98
CA SER A 96 4.04 -10.14 10.72
C SER A 96 3.15 -9.77 9.53
N ARG A 97 3.14 -10.63 8.50
CA ARG A 97 2.24 -10.55 7.35
C ARG A 97 0.75 -10.66 7.71
N LYS A 98 0.43 -11.18 8.91
CA LYS A 98 -0.96 -11.27 9.42
C LYS A 98 -1.44 -9.95 10.03
N PHE A 99 -0.51 -9.10 10.48
CA PHE A 99 -0.80 -7.83 11.16
C PHE A 99 -0.42 -6.59 10.34
N THR A 100 0.27 -6.74 9.21
CA THR A 100 0.39 -5.66 8.24
C THR A 100 -1.02 -5.26 7.80
N HIS A 101 -1.29 -3.95 7.86
CA HIS A 101 -2.57 -3.35 7.54
C HIS A 101 -3.14 -3.87 6.20
N MET A 102 -4.47 -3.84 6.04
CA MET A 102 -5.20 -4.22 4.82
C MET A 102 -5.33 -5.73 4.57
N ARG A 103 -6.27 -6.38 5.29
CA ARG A 103 -6.73 -7.74 4.96
C ARG A 103 -7.35 -7.74 3.56
N TYR A 104 -7.31 -8.90 2.88
CA TYR A 104 -7.80 -9.01 1.50
C TYR A 104 -9.27 -8.56 1.35
N HIS A 105 -10.15 -8.90 2.29
CA HIS A 105 -11.53 -8.41 2.28
C HIS A 105 -11.61 -6.87 2.33
N SER A 106 -10.84 -6.22 3.22
CA SER A 106 -10.77 -4.76 3.28
C SER A 106 -10.24 -4.14 1.99
N PHE A 107 -9.25 -4.79 1.36
CA PHE A 107 -8.73 -4.39 0.06
C PHE A 107 -9.80 -4.48 -1.03
N LEU A 108 -10.58 -5.56 -1.07
CA LEU A 108 -11.66 -5.72 -2.05
C LEU A 108 -12.73 -4.63 -1.90
N MET A 109 -13.12 -4.28 -0.67
CA MET A 109 -14.07 -3.20 -0.41
C MET A 109 -13.51 -1.85 -0.88
N TYR A 110 -12.24 -1.57 -0.58
CA TYR A 110 -11.56 -0.37 -1.04
C TYR A 110 -11.47 -0.32 -2.57
N PHE A 111 -11.06 -1.40 -3.21
CA PHE A 111 -10.98 -1.50 -4.67
C PHE A 111 -12.37 -1.40 -5.34
N GLY A 112 -13.43 -1.84 -4.66
CA GLY A 112 -14.82 -1.63 -5.08
C GLY A 112 -15.20 -0.15 -5.16
N VAL A 113 -14.63 0.72 -4.31
CA VAL A 113 -14.78 2.17 -4.44
C VAL A 113 -14.11 2.67 -5.72
N LEU A 114 -12.89 2.21 -6.03
CA LEU A 114 -12.17 2.60 -7.25
C LEU A 114 -12.94 2.22 -8.52
N LYS A 115 -13.57 1.03 -8.52
CA LYS A 115 -14.44 0.58 -9.62
C LYS A 115 -15.66 1.49 -9.80
N ARG A 116 -16.33 1.85 -8.70
CA ARG A 116 -17.51 2.75 -8.73
C ARG A 116 -17.18 4.19 -9.13
N LEU A 117 -15.95 4.62 -8.85
CA LEU A 117 -15.42 5.89 -9.36
C LEU A 117 -15.02 5.83 -10.84
N GLU A 118 -15.02 4.63 -11.44
CA GLU A 118 -14.54 4.36 -12.79
C GLU A 118 -13.06 4.74 -12.97
N TRP A 119 -12.26 4.69 -11.91
CA TRP A 119 -10.82 4.94 -11.98
C TRP A 119 -10.05 3.71 -12.46
N VAL A 120 -10.64 2.54 -12.28
CA VAL A 120 -10.13 1.27 -12.77
C VAL A 120 -11.23 0.55 -13.55
N GLU A 121 -10.82 -0.17 -14.58
CA GLU A 121 -11.69 -1.03 -15.38
C GLU A 121 -11.09 -2.42 -15.51
N ALA A 122 -11.97 -3.42 -15.68
CA ALA A 122 -11.53 -4.78 -15.99
C ALA A 122 -10.96 -4.83 -17.41
N THR A 123 -9.92 -5.63 -17.61
CA THR A 123 -9.41 -5.92 -18.94
C THR A 123 -9.99 -7.24 -19.46
N ASN A 124 -9.77 -7.53 -20.74
CA ASN A 124 -10.16 -8.81 -21.34
C ASN A 124 -9.25 -9.98 -20.93
N ARG A 125 -8.29 -9.74 -20.01
CA ARG A 125 -7.35 -10.75 -19.55
C ARG A 125 -7.82 -11.34 -18.23
N THR A 126 -7.86 -12.67 -18.21
CA THR A 126 -8.09 -13.47 -17.01
C THR A 126 -7.00 -14.52 -16.87
N GLU A 127 -6.87 -15.08 -15.67
CA GLU A 127 -6.02 -16.23 -15.40
C GLU A 127 -6.67 -17.16 -14.37
N ALA A 128 -6.30 -18.43 -14.39
CA ALA A 128 -6.79 -19.39 -13.42
C ALA A 128 -6.45 -18.95 -11.99
N SER A 129 -7.42 -19.04 -11.09
CA SER A 129 -7.22 -18.81 -9.67
C SER A 129 -6.77 -20.10 -8.99
N ALA A 130 -5.90 -20.00 -7.98
CA ALA A 130 -5.43 -21.17 -7.22
C ALA A 130 -6.57 -21.95 -6.52
N ILE A 131 -7.73 -21.31 -6.29
CA ILE A 131 -8.90 -22.01 -5.73
C ILE A 131 -9.53 -22.97 -6.76
N GLN A 132 -9.35 -22.73 -8.06
CA GLN A 132 -9.87 -23.59 -9.12
C GLN A 132 -9.21 -24.98 -9.13
N ASP A 133 -8.02 -25.13 -8.56
CA ASP A 133 -7.37 -26.43 -8.36
C ASP A 133 -8.22 -27.38 -7.51
N ASN A 134 -9.01 -26.84 -6.57
CA ASN A 134 -9.88 -27.62 -5.69
C ASN A 134 -11.39 -27.40 -5.99
N TYR A 135 -11.73 -26.34 -6.70
CA TYR A 135 -13.12 -25.97 -7.01
C TYR A 135 -13.20 -25.30 -8.38
N SER A 136 -13.30 -26.11 -9.44
CA SER A 136 -13.19 -25.65 -10.83
C SER A 136 -14.18 -24.57 -11.26
N SER A 137 -15.36 -24.51 -10.63
CA SER A 137 -16.37 -23.46 -10.85
C SER A 137 -16.08 -22.14 -10.12
N ALA A 138 -14.99 -22.05 -9.35
CA ALA A 138 -14.54 -20.79 -8.80
C ALA A 138 -14.23 -19.78 -9.92
N PRO A 139 -14.39 -18.47 -9.65
CA PRO A 139 -14.08 -17.45 -10.63
C PRO A 139 -12.57 -17.39 -10.93
N GLU A 140 -12.26 -17.07 -12.18
CA GLU A 140 -10.92 -16.68 -12.61
C GLU A 140 -10.49 -15.34 -12.01
N ARG A 141 -9.19 -15.06 -12.03
CA ARG A 141 -8.63 -13.78 -11.62
C ARG A 141 -8.69 -12.81 -12.78
N VAL A 142 -9.48 -11.75 -12.62
CA VAL A 142 -9.63 -10.68 -13.62
C VAL A 142 -8.55 -9.62 -13.41
N TYR A 143 -7.93 -9.18 -14.50
CA TYR A 143 -6.95 -8.10 -14.50
C TYR A 143 -7.66 -6.75 -14.56
N TYR A 144 -7.10 -5.76 -13.88
CA TYR A 144 -7.59 -4.38 -13.86
C TYR A 144 -6.49 -3.41 -14.23
N LYS A 145 -6.85 -2.37 -14.98
CA LYS A 145 -5.96 -1.25 -15.33
C LYS A 145 -6.62 0.08 -14.97
N LEU A 146 -5.84 1.15 -14.96
CA LEU A 146 -6.39 2.50 -14.81
C LEU A 146 -7.13 2.93 -16.08
N THR A 147 -8.26 3.60 -15.88
CA THR A 147 -8.94 4.33 -16.95
C THR A 147 -8.29 5.70 -17.15
N LYS A 148 -8.63 6.39 -18.23
CA LYS A 148 -8.22 7.80 -18.42
C LYS A 148 -8.60 8.68 -17.22
N LYS A 149 -9.82 8.50 -16.70
CA LYS A 149 -10.34 9.21 -15.52
C LYS A 149 -9.51 8.93 -14.26
N GLY A 150 -9.09 7.68 -14.05
CA GLY A 150 -8.22 7.31 -12.92
C GLY A 150 -6.81 7.90 -13.03
N ILE A 151 -6.26 7.99 -14.24
CA ILE A 151 -4.94 8.59 -14.50
C ILE A 151 -4.97 10.10 -14.22
N GLU A 152 -6.01 10.78 -14.73
CA GLU A 152 -6.18 12.24 -14.65
C GLU A 152 -6.67 12.72 -13.27
N ALA A 153 -7.23 11.83 -12.44
CA ALA A 153 -7.63 12.17 -11.08
C ALA A 153 -6.42 12.64 -10.25
N ASN A 154 -6.61 13.74 -9.52
CA ASN A 154 -5.54 14.36 -8.73
C ASN A 154 -5.17 13.52 -7.49
N GLU A 155 -4.03 13.84 -6.88
CA GLU A 155 -3.53 13.13 -5.69
C GLU A 155 -4.46 13.25 -4.48
N GLU A 156 -5.12 14.40 -4.30
CA GLU A 156 -6.05 14.64 -3.20
C GLU A 156 -7.24 13.68 -3.23
N LEU A 157 -7.83 13.46 -4.42
CA LEU A 157 -8.92 12.52 -4.60
C LEU A 157 -8.44 11.08 -4.34
N TRP A 158 -7.26 10.72 -4.88
CA TRP A 158 -6.63 9.41 -4.65
C TRP A 158 -6.27 9.16 -3.18
N SER A 159 -6.02 10.21 -2.40
CA SER A 159 -5.72 10.09 -0.96
C SER A 159 -6.91 9.52 -0.19
N ASN A 160 -8.14 9.82 -0.61
CA ASN A 160 -9.36 9.29 -0.01
C ASN A 160 -10.48 9.05 -1.04
N PRO A 161 -10.44 7.89 -1.73
CA PRO A 161 -11.45 7.57 -2.75
C PRO A 161 -12.86 7.41 -2.16
N LEU A 162 -13.00 7.04 -0.89
CA LEU A 162 -14.31 6.91 -0.26
C LEU A 162 -15.00 8.27 -0.16
N PHE A 163 -14.27 9.32 0.25
CA PHE A 163 -14.82 10.67 0.31
C PHE A 163 -14.99 11.27 -1.07
N THR A 164 -14.20 10.85 -2.05
CA THR A 164 -14.43 11.20 -3.45
C THR A 164 -15.74 10.62 -3.98
N LEU A 165 -16.07 9.38 -3.60
CA LEU A 165 -17.31 8.72 -4.01
C LEU A 165 -18.53 9.23 -3.20
N TYR A 166 -18.33 9.59 -1.94
CA TYR A 166 -19.37 10.07 -1.01
C TYR A 166 -18.92 11.36 -0.30
N PRO A 167 -18.97 12.51 -0.98
CA PRO A 167 -18.49 13.79 -0.45
C PRO A 167 -19.19 14.22 0.85
N GLU A 168 -20.45 13.83 1.03
CA GLU A 168 -21.27 14.12 2.20
C GLU A 168 -20.76 13.48 3.51
N ILE A 169 -19.97 12.41 3.40
CA ILE A 169 -19.40 11.71 4.56
C ILE A 169 -18.11 12.40 5.05
N GLY A 170 -17.40 13.11 4.16
CA GLY A 170 -16.13 13.75 4.46
C GLY A 170 -16.17 14.74 5.65
N PRO A 171 -17.12 15.69 5.70
CA PRO A 171 -17.18 16.72 6.74
C PRO A 171 -17.25 16.19 8.18
N SER A 172 -17.89 15.04 8.43
CA SER A 172 -18.02 14.47 9.78
C SER A 172 -16.73 13.81 10.30
N HIS A 173 -15.77 13.54 9.40
CA HIS A 173 -14.50 12.89 9.69
C HIS A 173 -13.32 13.85 9.66
N MET A 174 -13.53 15.09 9.22
CA MET A 174 -12.51 16.14 9.32
C MET A 174 -12.36 16.55 10.78
N LYS A 175 -11.11 16.67 11.24
CA LYS A 175 -10.81 17.22 12.55
C LYS A 175 -11.37 18.64 12.58
N LYS A 176 -12.27 18.94 13.53
CA LYS A 176 -12.73 20.31 13.71
C LYS A 176 -11.51 21.18 14.00
N PRO A 177 -11.33 22.32 13.33
CA PRO A 177 -10.31 23.27 13.73
C PRO A 177 -10.63 23.72 15.16
N ASP A 178 -9.64 23.63 16.05
CA ASP A 178 -9.65 24.27 17.37
C ASP A 178 -9.47 25.79 17.19
#